data_AF-A0A8K9X0V5-F1
#
_entry.id   AF-A0A8K9X0V5-F1
#
_cell.length_a   1.000
_cell.length_b   1.000
_cell.length_c   1.000
_cell.angle_alpha   90.00
_cell.angle_beta   90.00
_cell.angle_gamma   90.00
#
_symmetry.space_group_name_H-M   'P 1'
#
loop_
_entity.id
_entity.type
_entity.pdbx_description
1 polymer ?
#
loop_
_entity_poly.entity_id
_entity_poly.type
_entity_poly.pdbx_seq_one_letter_code
_entity_poly.pdbx_strand_id
1 'polypeptide(L)'
;MLITDLATTVTYIELCEKVWVMCGLDRHQPIMLKWIDDEGDPCTISSQMELEEAFRIHSRNRNSGLLLHVFPSTPLKPGTPCPGEDKSIYRRGARRWRKLYRVNGHLFQAKRFNRKAYCGHCSERIWGLGRQGYKCINCKLLVHKRCHKLVPLTCQRHMVSTIEIESHSSSVVSTLANLCSLSSVTFLPHSRKVDTVEEDSKDIKEVVGRIDGIKISQEMALGLGDFDLIRVIGRGSYAKVLLVRLKKNEQIYAMKVVKKELVHDDEDIDWVQTEKHVFEQASTNPFLVGLHSCFQTESRLFLVIEYVNGGDLMFHMQRQRKLPEEHARFYAAEICIALNFLHEKGIIYRDLKLDNVLLDHEGHIKLTDYGMCKEGIRPGDTTSTFCGTPNYIGPEILRGEDYGFSVDWWALGVLMFEMMAGRSPFDIITDNPDMNTEEYLFQVILEKTIRIPRSLSVKAASVLKGFLNKDPKERLGCQVQTGFADIKSHTFFRSIDWDQLEKKQMAPPFKPQITDDYGLENFDTQFTNEPVQLTPDDEDIIKRIDQSEFEGFEYINPLLLSTEESV
;
A
#
# COMPACT_ATOMS: atom_id res chain seq x y z
N MET A 1 -7.63 -3.57 -20.21
CA MET A 1 -6.67 -2.49 -20.60
C MET A 1 -7.35 -1.14 -20.44
N LEU A 2 -6.61 -0.06 -20.17
CA LEU A 2 -7.15 1.31 -20.08
C LEU A 2 -6.97 2.07 -21.40
N ILE A 3 -8.01 2.78 -21.86
CA ILE A 3 -7.94 3.74 -22.98
C ILE A 3 -8.45 5.11 -22.49
N THR A 4 -7.75 6.16 -22.91
CA THR A 4 -8.05 7.58 -22.64
C THR A 4 -8.00 8.37 -23.94
N ASP A 5 -8.62 9.55 -23.95
CA ASP A 5 -8.57 10.53 -25.05
C ASP A 5 -9.24 10.06 -26.36
N LEU A 6 -10.47 9.53 -26.23
CA LEU A 6 -11.35 9.24 -27.36
C LEU A 6 -12.15 10.49 -27.76
N ALA A 7 -11.99 10.91 -29.02
CA ALA A 7 -12.82 11.97 -29.61
C ALA A 7 -14.30 11.57 -29.66
N THR A 8 -15.19 12.50 -29.30
CA THR A 8 -16.64 12.28 -29.17
C THR A 8 -17.36 11.95 -30.49
N THR A 9 -16.68 12.07 -31.63
CA THR A 9 -17.20 11.74 -32.96
C THR A 9 -16.82 10.33 -33.43
N VAL A 10 -16.21 9.50 -32.57
CA VAL A 10 -15.79 8.13 -32.93
C VAL A 10 -17.00 7.18 -32.94
N THR A 11 -17.16 6.42 -34.02
CA THR A 11 -18.16 5.34 -34.07
C THR A 11 -17.69 4.12 -33.30
N TYR A 12 -18.64 3.29 -32.85
CA TYR A 12 -18.38 2.03 -32.16
C TYR A 12 -17.57 1.05 -33.03
N ILE A 13 -17.71 1.11 -34.36
CA ILE A 13 -16.92 0.29 -35.30
C ILE A 13 -15.46 0.76 -35.32
N GLU A 14 -15.20 2.06 -35.50
CA GLU A 14 -13.84 2.61 -35.45
C GLU A 14 -13.19 2.45 -34.07
N LEU A 15 -13.99 2.50 -33.00
CA LEU A 15 -13.56 2.23 -31.64
C LEU A 15 -13.10 0.77 -31.49
N CYS A 16 -13.90 -0.19 -31.95
CA CYS A 16 -13.53 -1.61 -31.97
C CYS A 16 -12.26 -1.85 -32.82
N GLU A 17 -12.14 -1.24 -34.01
CA GLU A 17 -10.91 -1.32 -34.81
C GLU A 17 -9.68 -0.76 -34.08
N LYS A 18 -9.79 0.42 -33.46
CA LYS A 18 -8.73 1.00 -32.63
C LYS A 18 -8.38 0.06 -31.47
N VAL A 19 -9.38 -0.53 -30.80
CA VAL A 19 -9.19 -1.45 -29.68
C VAL A 19 -8.47 -2.72 -30.11
N TRP A 20 -8.87 -3.38 -31.20
CA TRP A 20 -8.20 -4.58 -31.72
C TRP A 20 -6.72 -4.28 -32.05
N VAL A 21 -6.44 -3.16 -32.74
CA VAL A 21 -5.08 -2.72 -33.09
C VAL A 21 -4.25 -2.31 -31.86
N MET A 22 -4.86 -1.68 -30.86
CA MET A 22 -4.19 -1.29 -29.61
C MET A 22 -3.87 -2.49 -28.73
N CYS A 23 -4.77 -3.48 -28.65
CA CYS A 23 -4.60 -4.67 -27.83
C CYS A 23 -3.78 -5.78 -28.51
N GLY A 24 -3.62 -5.74 -29.84
CA GLY A 24 -2.94 -6.79 -30.61
C GLY A 24 -3.80 -8.04 -30.80
N LEU A 25 -5.11 -7.85 -30.93
CA LEU A 25 -6.11 -8.90 -31.08
C LEU A 25 -6.47 -9.09 -32.56
N ASP A 26 -7.05 -10.23 -32.91
CA ASP A 26 -7.60 -10.43 -34.25
C ASP A 26 -8.80 -9.48 -34.49
N ARG A 27 -8.98 -9.01 -35.73
CA ARG A 27 -10.11 -8.15 -36.15
C ARG A 27 -11.48 -8.82 -36.01
N HIS A 28 -11.51 -10.14 -35.80
CA HIS A 28 -12.72 -10.92 -35.54
C HIS A 28 -12.77 -11.52 -34.12
N GLN A 29 -11.80 -11.21 -33.24
CA GLN A 29 -11.84 -11.67 -31.85
C GLN A 29 -12.90 -10.88 -31.05
N PRO A 30 -13.81 -11.55 -30.32
CA PRO A 30 -14.78 -10.86 -29.47
C PRO A 30 -14.07 -10.03 -28.39
N ILE A 31 -14.43 -8.76 -28.32
CA ILE A 31 -13.98 -7.82 -27.28
C ILE A 31 -15.20 -7.32 -26.49
N MET A 32 -15.00 -7.06 -25.20
CA MET A 32 -15.95 -6.31 -24.39
C MET A 32 -15.33 -5.00 -23.96
N LEU A 33 -16.07 -3.92 -24.19
CA LEU A 33 -15.75 -2.58 -23.74
C LEU A 33 -16.63 -2.25 -22.54
N LYS A 34 -16.04 -1.79 -21.45
CA LYS A 34 -16.79 -1.24 -20.31
C LYS A 34 -16.28 0.15 -19.95
N TRP A 35 -17.19 1.01 -19.52
CA TRP A 35 -16.89 2.27 -18.87
C TRP A 35 -17.36 2.20 -17.41
N ILE A 36 -17.09 3.23 -16.62
CA ILE A 36 -17.55 3.32 -15.23
C ILE A 36 -18.40 4.57 -15.10
N ASP A 37 -19.63 4.37 -14.64
CA ASP A 37 -20.59 5.44 -14.38
C ASP A 37 -20.21 6.25 -13.12
N ASP A 38 -21.10 7.15 -12.69
CA ASP A 38 -20.87 8.00 -11.54
C ASP A 38 -21.27 7.35 -10.19
N GLU A 39 -22.00 6.22 -10.22
CA GLU A 39 -22.28 5.38 -9.04
C GLU A 39 -21.12 4.40 -8.76
N GLY A 40 -20.34 4.08 -9.81
CA GLY A 40 -19.11 3.30 -9.75
C GLY A 40 -19.19 1.93 -10.41
N ASP A 41 -20.29 1.62 -11.11
CA ASP A 41 -20.55 0.31 -11.67
C ASP A 41 -20.06 0.16 -13.14
N PRO A 42 -19.66 -1.06 -13.55
CA PRO A 42 -19.05 -1.31 -14.86
C PRO A 42 -20.10 -1.49 -15.97
N CYS A 43 -20.61 -0.38 -16.49
CA CYS A 43 -21.50 -0.36 -17.66
C CYS A 43 -20.79 -0.86 -18.94
N THR A 44 -21.46 -1.77 -19.67
CA THR A 44 -20.95 -2.33 -20.93
C THR A 44 -21.33 -1.46 -22.13
N ILE A 45 -20.45 -1.41 -23.14
CA ILE A 45 -20.72 -0.82 -24.45
C ILE A 45 -20.63 -1.92 -25.50
N SER A 46 -21.77 -2.26 -26.12
CA SER A 46 -21.88 -3.30 -27.16
C SER A 46 -22.41 -2.76 -28.51
N SER A 47 -22.86 -1.50 -28.54
CA SER A 47 -23.52 -0.87 -29.67
C SER A 47 -23.20 0.63 -29.80
N GLN A 48 -23.48 1.21 -30.97
CA GLN A 48 -23.37 2.66 -31.22
C GLN A 48 -24.23 3.48 -30.25
N MET A 49 -25.46 3.03 -29.97
CA MET A 49 -26.38 3.73 -29.06
C MET A 49 -25.87 3.74 -27.62
N GLU A 50 -25.28 2.64 -27.13
CA GLU A 50 -24.67 2.59 -25.80
C GLU A 50 -23.37 3.43 -25.74
N LEU A 51 -22.63 3.55 -26.84
CA LEU A 51 -21.45 4.41 -26.91
C LEU A 51 -21.85 5.90 -26.87
N GLU A 52 -22.87 6.27 -27.63
CA GLU A 52 -23.45 7.62 -27.63
C GLU A 52 -24.06 7.96 -26.27
N GLU A 53 -24.75 7.02 -25.62
CA GLU A 53 -25.30 7.20 -24.28
C GLU A 53 -24.20 7.29 -23.21
N ALA A 54 -23.14 6.46 -23.29
CA ALA A 54 -21.96 6.57 -22.44
C ALA A 54 -21.29 7.94 -22.60
N PHE A 55 -21.08 8.41 -23.84
CA PHE A 55 -20.60 9.77 -24.10
C PHE A 55 -21.57 10.84 -23.57
N ARG A 56 -22.89 10.66 -23.68
CA ARG A 56 -23.92 11.63 -23.24
C ARG A 56 -23.98 11.75 -21.71
N ILE A 57 -23.84 10.65 -20.98
CA ILE A 57 -23.79 10.66 -19.51
C ILE A 57 -22.44 11.21 -19.05
N HIS A 58 -21.33 10.70 -19.60
CA HIS A 58 -19.97 11.11 -19.22
C HIS A 58 -19.73 12.60 -19.50
N SER A 59 -20.12 13.12 -20.67
CA SER A 59 -19.98 14.55 -21.02
C SER A 59 -20.93 15.48 -20.25
N ARG A 60 -21.89 14.94 -19.48
CA ARG A 60 -22.69 15.72 -18.53
C ARG A 60 -21.93 16.03 -17.23
N ASN A 61 -20.92 15.20 -16.89
CA ASN A 61 -20.23 15.23 -15.60
C ASN A 61 -18.70 15.39 -15.68
N ARG A 62 -18.03 15.12 -16.83
CA ARG A 62 -16.56 15.19 -16.99
C ARG A 62 -16.12 15.65 -18.40
N ASN A 63 -15.08 16.49 -18.48
CA ASN A 63 -14.61 17.10 -19.74
C ASN A 63 -13.53 16.29 -20.50
N SER A 64 -12.86 15.33 -19.85
CA SER A 64 -11.84 14.47 -20.49
C SER A 64 -12.47 13.21 -21.11
N GLY A 65 -11.97 12.73 -22.25
CA GLY A 65 -12.57 11.63 -23.03
C GLY A 65 -12.86 10.33 -22.26
N LEU A 66 -13.87 9.59 -22.75
CA LEU A 66 -14.47 8.41 -22.11
C LEU A 66 -13.42 7.33 -21.74
N LEU A 67 -13.43 6.92 -20.47
CA LEU A 67 -12.46 5.97 -19.91
C LEU A 67 -12.91 4.53 -20.16
N LEU A 68 -12.22 3.82 -21.06
CA LEU A 68 -12.61 2.44 -21.43
C LEU A 68 -11.69 1.37 -20.87
N HIS A 69 -12.32 0.39 -20.24
CA HIS A 69 -11.77 -0.87 -19.80
C HIS A 69 -12.03 -1.92 -20.88
N VAL A 70 -10.98 -2.29 -21.62
CA VAL A 70 -11.06 -3.35 -22.64
C VAL A 70 -10.77 -4.72 -22.04
N PHE A 71 -11.63 -5.69 -22.38
CA PHE A 71 -11.41 -7.13 -22.18
C PHE A 71 -11.32 -7.85 -23.52
N PRO A 72 -10.32 -8.72 -23.76
CA PRO A 72 -10.08 -9.42 -25.03
C PRO A 72 -10.98 -10.66 -25.20
N SER A 73 -12.18 -10.61 -24.63
CA SER A 73 -13.09 -11.72 -24.42
C SER A 73 -14.50 -11.21 -24.16
N THR A 74 -15.50 -12.04 -24.47
CA THR A 74 -16.88 -11.91 -23.97
C THR A 74 -17.09 -12.80 -22.74
N PRO A 75 -18.07 -12.50 -21.88
CA PRO A 75 -18.37 -13.32 -20.70
C PRO A 75 -19.05 -14.63 -21.11
N LEU A 76 -18.81 -15.70 -20.34
CA LEU A 76 -19.33 -17.04 -20.62
C LEU A 76 -20.87 -17.14 -20.53
N LYS A 77 -21.50 -16.22 -19.79
CA LYS A 77 -22.96 -16.06 -19.70
C LYS A 77 -23.33 -14.57 -19.59
N PRO A 78 -24.50 -14.12 -20.09
CA PRO A 78 -25.00 -12.79 -19.82
C PRO A 78 -25.05 -12.50 -18.31
N GLY A 79 -24.63 -11.29 -17.90
CA GLY A 79 -24.57 -10.88 -16.50
C GLY A 79 -23.37 -11.41 -15.69
N THR A 80 -22.46 -12.17 -16.30
CA THR A 80 -21.17 -12.57 -15.66
C THR A 80 -20.01 -11.67 -16.12
N PRO A 81 -18.94 -11.52 -15.32
CA PRO A 81 -17.74 -10.78 -15.74
C PRO A 81 -16.97 -11.50 -16.86
N CYS A 82 -16.20 -10.75 -17.64
CA CYS A 82 -15.29 -11.33 -18.63
C CYS A 82 -14.14 -12.13 -17.99
N PRO A 83 -13.57 -13.13 -18.67
CA PRO A 83 -12.28 -13.72 -18.29
C PRO A 83 -11.20 -12.63 -18.20
N GLY A 84 -10.69 -12.38 -16.98
CA GLY A 84 -9.76 -11.29 -16.68
C GLY A 84 -10.41 -9.96 -16.27
N GLU A 85 -11.71 -9.94 -15.99
CA GLU A 85 -12.42 -8.85 -15.31
C GLU A 85 -12.63 -9.20 -13.84
N ASP A 86 -12.17 -8.32 -12.93
CA ASP A 86 -12.37 -8.46 -11.49
C ASP A 86 -12.84 -7.14 -10.86
N LYS A 87 -13.45 -7.22 -9.66
CA LYS A 87 -13.97 -6.05 -8.94
C LYS A 87 -12.90 -5.18 -8.28
N SER A 88 -11.61 -5.39 -8.52
CA SER A 88 -10.50 -4.52 -8.09
C SER A 88 -10.06 -3.54 -9.19
N ILE A 89 -10.29 -3.88 -10.46
CA ILE A 89 -9.99 -3.02 -11.64
C ILE A 89 -10.59 -1.62 -11.49
N TYR A 90 -11.72 -1.51 -10.78
CA TYR A 90 -12.59 -0.33 -10.75
C TYR A 90 -12.55 0.51 -9.46
N ARG A 91 -11.79 0.10 -8.43
CA ARG A 91 -11.82 0.78 -7.10
C ARG A 91 -10.91 2.00 -6.99
N ARG A 92 -11.39 3.02 -6.26
CA ARG A 92 -10.61 4.17 -5.75
C ARG A 92 -9.91 3.78 -4.43
N GLY A 93 -8.73 4.33 -4.17
CA GLY A 93 -7.92 4.05 -2.96
C GLY A 93 -6.42 4.28 -3.20
N ALA A 94 -5.64 4.48 -2.13
CA ALA A 94 -4.21 4.75 -2.23
C ALA A 94 -3.45 3.56 -2.85
N ARG A 95 -2.87 3.75 -4.04
CA ARG A 95 -2.38 2.67 -4.91
C ARG A 95 -0.91 2.82 -5.32
N ARG A 96 -0.22 1.68 -5.44
CA ARG A 96 1.19 1.57 -5.81
C ARG A 96 1.34 1.24 -7.32
N TRP A 97 1.15 2.26 -8.17
CA TRP A 97 0.85 2.09 -9.60
C TRP A 97 1.97 1.49 -10.50
N ARG A 98 1.62 0.51 -11.34
CA ARG A 98 2.46 -0.12 -12.38
C ARG A 98 2.33 0.59 -13.76
N LYS A 99 2.85 1.82 -13.89
CA LYS A 99 2.79 2.63 -15.16
C LYS A 99 3.67 2.02 -16.28
N LEU A 100 3.09 1.81 -17.46
CA LEU A 100 3.71 1.21 -18.67
C LEU A 100 3.70 2.19 -19.86
N TYR A 101 4.65 2.03 -20.78
CA TYR A 101 4.87 2.94 -21.91
C TYR A 101 5.06 2.15 -23.22
N ARG A 102 4.09 2.18 -24.15
CA ARG A 102 4.24 1.55 -25.48
C ARG A 102 4.98 2.49 -26.42
N VAL A 103 6.14 2.09 -26.92
CA VAL A 103 6.98 2.88 -27.84
C VAL A 103 7.65 1.97 -28.86
N ASN A 104 7.46 2.26 -30.15
CA ASN A 104 8.07 1.56 -31.28
C ASN A 104 7.97 0.02 -31.20
N GLY A 105 6.79 -0.49 -30.82
CA GLY A 105 6.51 -1.92 -30.66
C GLY A 105 6.96 -2.53 -29.32
N HIS A 106 7.80 -1.84 -28.54
CA HIS A 106 8.20 -2.26 -27.19
C HIS A 106 7.18 -1.78 -26.15
N LEU A 107 6.99 -2.55 -25.09
CA LEU A 107 6.16 -2.18 -23.94
C LEU A 107 7.05 -2.00 -22.70
N PHE A 108 7.43 -0.76 -22.43
CA PHE A 108 8.45 -0.39 -21.44
C PHE A 108 7.87 -0.18 -20.04
N GLN A 109 8.51 -0.79 -19.03
CA GLN A 109 8.28 -0.53 -17.61
C GLN A 109 9.52 0.15 -17.00
N ALA A 110 9.33 1.15 -16.14
CA ALA A 110 10.44 1.82 -15.45
C ALA A 110 10.99 0.94 -14.30
N LYS A 111 12.31 0.73 -14.22
CA LYS A 111 12.98 -0.11 -13.21
C LYS A 111 14.26 0.56 -12.64
N ARG A 112 14.63 0.18 -11.41
CA ARG A 112 15.99 0.32 -10.83
C ARG A 112 16.84 -0.85 -11.36
N PHE A 113 18.15 -0.65 -11.55
CA PHE A 113 19.09 -1.68 -12.04
C PHE A 113 20.26 -1.88 -11.08
N ASN A 114 20.22 -2.95 -10.28
CA ASN A 114 21.17 -3.22 -9.21
C ASN A 114 22.53 -3.80 -9.69
N ARG A 115 22.82 -3.73 -11.01
CA ARG A 115 24.05 -4.19 -11.67
C ARG A 115 24.39 -3.21 -12.80
N LYS A 116 25.60 -3.29 -13.38
CA LYS A 116 26.02 -2.45 -14.54
C LYS A 116 25.13 -2.72 -15.77
N ALA A 117 24.03 -1.98 -15.91
CA ALA A 117 23.16 -1.99 -17.08
C ALA A 117 23.66 -1.00 -18.14
N TYR A 118 23.39 -1.30 -19.41
CA TYR A 118 23.75 -0.49 -20.57
C TYR A 118 22.53 -0.32 -21.47
N CYS A 119 22.43 0.82 -22.16
CA CYS A 119 21.30 1.15 -23.00
C CYS A 119 21.46 0.54 -24.39
N GLY A 120 20.57 -0.36 -24.80
CA GLY A 120 20.54 -0.98 -26.13
C GLY A 120 20.10 -0.04 -27.27
N HIS A 121 20.51 1.23 -27.20
CA HIS A 121 20.35 2.24 -28.24
C HIS A 121 21.62 3.10 -28.38
N CYS A 122 22.05 3.79 -27.31
CA CYS A 122 23.29 4.59 -27.32
C CYS A 122 24.53 3.85 -26.78
N SER A 123 24.39 2.60 -26.32
CA SER A 123 25.43 1.77 -25.69
C SER A 123 26.09 2.32 -24.41
N GLU A 124 25.76 3.54 -23.99
CA GLU A 124 26.20 4.10 -22.70
C GLU A 124 25.61 3.32 -21.51
N ARG A 125 26.29 3.39 -20.36
CA ARG A 125 25.80 2.86 -19.09
C ARG A 125 24.47 3.52 -18.70
N ILE A 126 23.53 2.75 -18.17
CA ILE A 126 22.34 3.26 -17.47
C ILE A 126 22.74 3.52 -16.02
N TRP A 127 22.68 4.79 -15.60
CA TRP A 127 23.05 5.26 -14.26
C TRP A 127 22.20 6.46 -13.84
N GLY A 128 22.22 6.79 -12.56
CA GLY A 128 21.38 7.82 -11.92
C GLY A 128 20.70 7.29 -10.65
N LEU A 129 19.89 8.14 -10.01
CA LEU A 129 19.04 7.78 -8.88
C LEU A 129 17.62 7.38 -9.35
N GLY A 130 16.81 6.80 -8.46
CA GLY A 130 15.43 6.41 -8.79
C GLY A 130 15.33 5.30 -9.84
N ARG A 131 14.17 5.18 -10.52
CA ARG A 131 14.00 4.26 -11.67
C ARG A 131 14.86 4.74 -12.85
N GLN A 132 16.10 4.25 -12.92
CA GLN A 132 17.18 4.72 -13.81
C GLN A 132 16.88 4.59 -15.31
N GLY A 133 16.04 3.62 -15.70
CA GLY A 133 15.68 3.42 -17.10
C GLY A 133 14.44 2.56 -17.27
N TYR A 134 14.18 2.23 -18.53
CA TYR A 134 13.08 1.40 -18.96
C TYR A 134 13.58 0.00 -19.34
N LYS A 135 12.79 -1.01 -18.98
CA LYS A 135 12.93 -2.41 -19.41
C LYS A 135 11.68 -2.78 -20.22
N CYS A 136 11.83 -3.25 -21.45
CA CYS A 136 10.70 -3.79 -22.20
C CYS A 136 10.23 -5.08 -21.51
N ILE A 137 8.95 -5.18 -21.15
CA ILE A 137 8.45 -6.37 -20.44
C ILE A 137 8.43 -7.61 -21.36
N ASN A 138 8.33 -7.40 -22.67
CA ASN A 138 8.36 -8.46 -23.69
C ASN A 138 9.81 -8.93 -23.95
N CYS A 139 10.58 -8.20 -24.76
CA CYS A 139 11.92 -8.58 -25.21
C CYS A 139 13.05 -8.31 -24.18
N LYS A 140 12.72 -7.80 -22.99
CA LYS A 140 13.66 -7.49 -21.89
C LYS A 140 14.73 -6.41 -22.19
N LEU A 141 14.70 -5.77 -23.36
CA LEU A 141 15.57 -4.66 -23.78
C LEU A 141 15.62 -3.54 -22.73
N LEU A 142 16.83 -3.07 -22.40
CA LEU A 142 17.08 -1.99 -21.43
C LEU A 142 17.48 -0.69 -22.13
N VAL A 143 16.87 0.43 -21.76
CA VAL A 143 17.19 1.76 -22.30
C VAL A 143 17.05 2.88 -21.27
N HIS A 144 17.75 4.01 -21.44
CA HIS A 144 17.48 5.20 -20.62
C HIS A 144 16.07 5.75 -20.88
N LYS A 145 15.55 6.52 -19.90
CA LYS A 145 14.35 7.35 -20.08
C LYS A 145 14.42 8.26 -21.30
N ARG A 146 15.59 8.81 -21.64
CA ARG A 146 15.77 9.64 -22.86
C ARG A 146 15.74 8.82 -24.16
N CYS A 147 16.23 7.58 -24.15
CA CYS A 147 16.46 6.80 -25.37
C CYS A 147 15.26 5.96 -25.84
N HIS A 148 14.25 5.69 -25.01
CA HIS A 148 13.15 4.79 -25.38
C HIS A 148 12.39 5.20 -26.68
N LYS A 149 12.23 6.51 -26.93
CA LYS A 149 11.62 7.05 -28.17
C LYS A 149 12.47 6.87 -29.44
N LEU A 150 13.74 6.50 -29.29
CA LEU A 150 14.72 6.36 -30.37
C LEU A 150 15.01 4.89 -30.70
N VAL A 151 14.35 3.93 -30.02
CA VAL A 151 14.52 2.50 -30.25
C VAL A 151 13.87 2.08 -31.57
N PRO A 152 14.55 1.29 -32.43
CA PRO A 152 13.95 0.75 -33.66
C PRO A 152 12.69 -0.10 -33.43
N LEU A 153 11.87 -0.26 -34.47
CA LEU A 153 10.61 -1.02 -34.46
C LEU A 153 10.81 -2.56 -34.47
N THR A 154 11.61 -3.09 -33.52
CA THR A 154 12.21 -4.44 -33.61
C THR A 154 11.86 -5.38 -32.44
N CYS A 155 10.76 -5.14 -31.72
CA CYS A 155 10.35 -5.96 -30.56
C CYS A 155 9.77 -7.34 -30.95
N GLN A 156 10.59 -8.21 -31.55
CA GLN A 156 10.17 -9.53 -32.02
C GLN A 156 10.24 -10.60 -30.92
N ARG A 157 9.07 -11.02 -30.40
CA ARG A 157 8.78 -12.42 -30.04
C ARG A 157 7.27 -12.63 -29.88
N HIS A 158 6.72 -13.57 -30.66
CA HIS A 158 5.36 -14.09 -30.52
C HIS A 158 5.30 -15.18 -29.41
N MET A 159 4.07 -15.52 -28.99
CA MET A 159 3.71 -16.82 -28.38
C MET A 159 3.71 -17.91 -29.50
N VAL A 160 3.67 -19.23 -29.29
CA VAL A 160 2.79 -20.07 -28.44
C VAL A 160 3.53 -21.36 -28.05
N SER A 161 3.01 -22.07 -27.04
CA SER A 161 3.53 -23.31 -26.45
C SER A 161 3.22 -24.58 -27.26
N THR A 162 4.06 -25.61 -27.10
CA THR A 162 3.63 -27.02 -27.15
C THR A 162 4.52 -27.87 -26.22
N ILE A 163 3.93 -28.83 -25.51
CA ILE A 163 4.60 -30.02 -24.98
C ILE A 163 3.82 -31.21 -25.52
N GLU A 164 4.48 -32.12 -26.24
CA GLU A 164 4.10 -33.53 -26.29
C GLU A 164 5.28 -34.40 -26.78
N ILE A 165 5.13 -35.71 -26.71
CA ILE A 165 6.25 -36.67 -26.53
C ILE A 165 6.53 -37.49 -27.81
N GLU A 166 7.80 -37.88 -27.96
CA GLU A 166 8.42 -38.89 -28.85
C GLU A 166 7.63 -39.46 -30.05
N SER A 167 8.28 -39.41 -31.22
CA SER A 167 8.43 -40.61 -32.07
C SER A 167 9.68 -40.52 -32.97
N HIS A 168 10.30 -41.67 -33.24
CA HIS A 168 11.50 -41.79 -34.10
C HIS A 168 11.12 -41.67 -35.60
N SER A 169 12.00 -41.19 -36.50
CA SER A 169 13.01 -42.06 -37.17
C SER A 169 13.71 -41.34 -38.35
N SER A 170 14.89 -41.85 -38.77
CA SER A 170 15.56 -41.73 -40.10
C SER A 170 15.58 -40.36 -40.84
N SER A 171 16.73 -39.69 -41.07
CA SER A 171 17.89 -40.03 -41.95
C SER A 171 17.52 -40.11 -43.46
N VAL A 172 18.31 -39.66 -44.46
CA VAL A 172 19.76 -39.32 -44.59
C VAL A 172 19.91 -38.12 -45.58
N VAL A 173 21.01 -37.35 -45.67
CA VAL A 173 22.11 -37.38 -46.69
C VAL A 173 22.80 -35.99 -46.53
N SER A 174 24.02 -35.84 -46.01
CA SER A 174 25.35 -35.72 -46.68
C SER A 174 25.43 -34.69 -47.86
N THR A 175 26.56 -34.06 -48.20
CA THR A 175 27.98 -34.37 -47.98
C THR A 175 28.87 -33.11 -48.04
N LEU A 176 30.06 -33.20 -47.40
CA LEU A 176 31.36 -32.53 -47.67
C LEU A 176 31.86 -31.55 -46.58
N ALA A 177 33.16 -31.39 -46.30
CA ALA A 177 34.29 -32.32 -46.09
C ALA A 177 35.57 -31.47 -45.88
N ASN A 178 36.51 -31.93 -45.04
CA ASN A 178 37.90 -31.43 -44.89
C ASN A 178 38.07 -29.99 -44.31
N LEU A 179 39.10 -29.65 -43.52
CA LEU A 179 40.31 -30.35 -43.03
C LEU A 179 40.61 -30.00 -41.54
N CYS A 180 41.29 -30.92 -40.84
CA CYS A 180 42.33 -30.78 -39.78
C CYS A 180 42.20 -29.75 -38.62
N SER A 181 42.71 -30.02 -37.39
CA SER A 181 43.22 -31.25 -36.74
C SER A 181 43.55 -30.97 -35.26
N LEU A 182 43.38 -31.99 -34.38
CA LEU A 182 44.14 -32.31 -33.14
C LEU A 182 44.44 -31.20 -32.08
N SER A 183 44.43 -31.43 -30.77
CA SER A 183 43.95 -32.48 -29.83
C SER A 183 44.05 -31.88 -28.40
N SER A 184 43.55 -32.42 -27.28
CA SER A 184 42.96 -33.70 -26.85
C SER A 184 41.65 -33.40 -26.04
N VAL A 185 40.84 -34.27 -25.40
CA VAL A 185 40.98 -35.59 -24.71
C VAL A 185 41.82 -35.46 -23.40
N THR A 186 41.47 -35.98 -22.22
CA THR A 186 40.66 -37.17 -21.83
C THR A 186 39.64 -36.89 -20.69
N PHE A 187 38.79 -37.88 -20.41
CA PHE A 187 37.63 -37.89 -19.50
C PHE A 187 37.82 -38.78 -18.25
N LEU A 188 36.88 -38.68 -17.29
CA LEU A 188 36.43 -39.70 -16.30
C LEU A 188 37.33 -39.98 -15.05
N PRO A 189 36.77 -40.56 -13.94
CA PRO A 189 37.19 -40.23 -12.56
C PRO A 189 37.33 -41.45 -11.61
N HIS A 190 37.29 -41.19 -10.28
CA HIS A 190 36.43 -41.87 -9.27
C HIS A 190 37.11 -42.42 -7.98
N SER A 191 36.46 -42.16 -6.84
CA SER A 191 36.50 -42.85 -5.53
C SER A 191 37.70 -42.77 -4.54
N ARG A 192 37.36 -42.29 -3.34
CA ARG A 192 37.69 -42.81 -1.98
C ARG A 192 39.14 -42.88 -1.46
N LYS A 193 39.35 -42.26 -0.29
CA LYS A 193 39.53 -43.00 0.99
C LYS A 193 39.15 -42.16 2.22
N VAL A 194 39.16 -42.79 3.39
CA VAL A 194 38.78 -42.29 4.72
C VAL A 194 39.97 -42.51 5.66
N ASP A 195 40.16 -41.65 6.67
CA ASP A 195 40.88 -41.97 7.92
C ASP A 195 40.31 -41.14 9.09
N THR A 196 40.35 -41.68 10.32
CA THR A 196 39.69 -41.13 11.53
C THR A 196 40.39 -41.57 12.84
N VAL A 197 40.77 -40.62 13.71
CA VAL A 197 41.09 -40.72 15.16
C VAL A 197 40.86 -39.27 15.69
N GLU A 198 40.02 -38.93 16.68
CA GLU A 198 40.02 -39.28 18.12
C GLU A 198 41.31 -38.80 18.85
N GLU A 199 41.31 -38.29 20.08
CA GLU A 199 40.26 -37.78 20.98
C GLU A 199 40.95 -36.85 22.02
N ASP A 200 40.24 -35.88 22.63
CA ASP A 200 40.35 -35.65 24.08
C ASP A 200 39.18 -34.79 24.61
N SER A 201 38.85 -34.90 25.89
CA SER A 201 37.62 -34.32 26.47
C SER A 201 37.79 -33.76 27.89
N LYS A 202 37.17 -32.59 28.17
CA LYS A 202 36.28 -32.34 29.33
C LYS A 202 35.79 -30.88 29.46
N ASP A 203 34.73 -30.75 30.27
CA ASP A 203 34.31 -29.59 31.06
C ASP A 203 34.07 -28.23 30.36
N ILE A 204 32.92 -28.11 29.68
CA ILE A 204 31.84 -27.16 30.07
C ILE A 204 30.51 -27.86 29.78
N LYS A 205 29.76 -28.29 30.82
CA LYS A 205 28.46 -28.95 30.64
C LYS A 205 27.41 -28.68 31.73
N GLU A 206 27.54 -27.57 32.46
CA GLU A 206 26.68 -27.24 33.61
C GLU A 206 26.05 -25.83 33.56
N VAL A 207 26.14 -25.13 32.42
CA VAL A 207 25.55 -23.78 32.25
C VAL A 207 24.50 -23.72 31.12
N VAL A 208 24.60 -24.60 30.10
CA VAL A 208 23.65 -24.66 28.97
C VAL A 208 22.51 -25.63 29.31
N GLY A 209 21.61 -25.21 30.21
CA GLY A 209 20.54 -26.08 30.72
C GLY A 209 19.28 -25.38 31.24
N ARG A 210 19.04 -24.11 30.88
CA ARG A 210 17.92 -23.31 31.40
C ARG A 210 17.17 -22.37 30.44
N ILE A 211 17.52 -22.31 29.15
CA ILE A 211 16.83 -21.43 28.17
C ILE A 211 16.60 -22.14 26.82
N ASP A 212 16.21 -23.42 26.87
CA ASP A 212 15.70 -24.15 25.72
C ASP A 212 14.43 -24.91 26.11
N GLY A 213 13.37 -24.82 25.31
CA GLY A 213 12.21 -25.71 25.43
C GLY A 213 10.97 -25.19 26.15
N ILE A 214 10.62 -23.90 26.06
CA ILE A 214 9.18 -23.56 26.05
C ILE A 214 8.62 -24.09 24.73
N LYS A 215 8.19 -25.36 24.73
CA LYS A 215 7.28 -25.86 23.72
C LYS A 215 5.93 -25.18 23.96
N ILE A 216 5.63 -24.14 23.19
CA ILE A 216 4.27 -23.59 23.12
C ILE A 216 3.37 -24.77 22.70
N SER A 217 2.47 -25.19 23.59
CA SER A 217 1.60 -26.32 23.32
C SER A 217 0.55 -25.93 22.28
N GLN A 218 0.04 -26.93 21.57
CA GLN A 218 -0.93 -26.76 20.47
C GLN A 218 -2.34 -26.35 20.96
N GLU A 219 -2.43 -25.87 22.20
CA GLU A 219 -3.64 -25.50 22.95
C GLU A 219 -3.79 -23.97 23.11
N MET A 220 -2.76 -23.19 22.73
CA MET A 220 -2.77 -21.72 22.85
C MET A 220 -3.16 -20.97 21.56
N ALA A 221 -3.38 -21.64 20.43
CA ALA A 221 -3.68 -20.96 19.17
C ALA A 221 -5.15 -20.52 19.07
N LEU A 222 -5.42 -19.22 19.16
CA LEU A 222 -6.73 -18.63 18.86
C LEU A 222 -7.07 -18.74 17.37
N GLY A 223 -8.34 -19.00 17.05
CA GLY A 223 -8.87 -19.03 15.69
C GLY A 223 -10.24 -18.35 15.56
N LEU A 224 -10.79 -18.33 14.35
CA LEU A 224 -12.04 -17.63 14.05
C LEU A 224 -13.25 -18.12 14.88
N GLY A 225 -13.22 -19.38 15.33
CA GLY A 225 -14.28 -19.97 16.16
C GLY A 225 -14.40 -19.36 17.56
N ASP A 226 -13.31 -18.80 18.08
CA ASP A 226 -13.23 -18.22 19.43
C ASP A 226 -13.84 -16.82 19.53
N PHE A 227 -14.19 -16.23 18.38
CA PHE A 227 -14.76 -14.89 18.29
C PHE A 227 -16.23 -14.92 17.88
N ASP A 228 -17.02 -13.98 18.39
CA ASP A 228 -18.32 -13.61 17.84
C ASP A 228 -18.21 -12.32 17.02
N LEU A 229 -18.79 -12.31 15.83
CA LEU A 229 -18.78 -11.16 14.92
C LEU A 229 -20.01 -10.28 15.23
N ILE A 230 -19.79 -9.05 15.70
CA ILE A 230 -20.87 -8.15 16.20
C ILE A 230 -21.29 -7.12 15.14
N ARG A 231 -20.31 -6.54 14.43
CA ARG A 231 -20.56 -5.45 13.48
C ARG A 231 -19.46 -5.34 12.43
N VAL A 232 -19.75 -4.67 11.32
CA VAL A 232 -18.73 -4.16 10.40
C VAL A 232 -18.52 -2.68 10.74
N ILE A 233 -17.28 -2.29 11.00
CA ILE A 233 -16.95 -0.93 11.50
C ILE A 233 -16.07 -0.13 10.54
N GLY A 234 -15.45 -0.76 9.54
CA GLY A 234 -14.66 -0.04 8.55
C GLY A 234 -14.21 -0.94 7.39
N ARG A 235 -13.72 -0.30 6.33
CA ARG A 235 -13.23 -0.99 5.12
C ARG A 235 -12.08 -0.23 4.47
N GLY A 236 -10.90 -0.84 4.48
CA GLY A 236 -9.73 -0.35 3.75
C GLY A 236 -9.69 -0.87 2.30
N SER A 237 -8.66 -0.49 1.54
CA SER A 237 -8.50 -0.99 0.16
C SER A 237 -8.26 -2.51 0.08
N TYR A 238 -7.66 -3.09 1.13
CA TYR A 238 -7.24 -4.50 1.20
C TYR A 238 -7.88 -5.29 2.36
N ALA A 239 -8.60 -4.62 3.27
CA ALA A 239 -9.11 -5.21 4.51
C ALA A 239 -10.57 -4.83 4.79
N LYS A 240 -11.33 -5.75 5.41
CA LYS A 240 -12.60 -5.46 6.09
C LYS A 240 -12.35 -5.45 7.60
N VAL A 241 -12.87 -4.48 8.32
CA VAL A 241 -12.70 -4.37 9.78
C VAL A 241 -14.04 -4.66 10.45
N LEU A 242 -14.04 -5.65 11.35
CA LEU A 242 -15.20 -6.04 12.12
C LEU A 242 -15.01 -5.71 13.61
N LEU A 243 -16.11 -5.37 14.28
CA LEU A 243 -16.21 -5.42 15.73
C LEU A 243 -16.44 -6.87 16.15
N VAL A 244 -15.64 -7.37 17.08
CA VAL A 244 -15.70 -8.75 17.55
C VAL A 244 -15.67 -8.84 19.07
N ARG A 245 -16.16 -9.96 19.62
CA ARG A 245 -15.97 -10.34 21.03
C ARG A 245 -15.19 -11.64 21.12
N LEU A 246 -14.24 -11.75 22.04
CA LEU A 246 -13.57 -13.01 22.36
C LEU A 246 -14.36 -13.79 23.41
N LYS A 247 -14.82 -15.00 23.07
CA LYS A 247 -15.70 -15.84 23.92
C LYS A 247 -15.09 -16.29 25.24
N LYS A 248 -13.76 -16.24 25.35
CA LYS A 248 -13.02 -16.66 26.56
C LYS A 248 -13.19 -15.66 27.71
N ASN A 249 -13.26 -14.37 27.40
CA ASN A 249 -13.17 -13.28 28.38
C ASN A 249 -14.25 -12.19 28.19
N GLU A 250 -15.16 -12.36 27.22
CA GLU A 250 -16.19 -11.41 26.78
C GLU A 250 -15.67 -10.02 26.34
N GLN A 251 -14.36 -9.86 26.13
CA GLN A 251 -13.74 -8.59 25.75
C GLN A 251 -13.96 -8.25 24.27
N ILE A 252 -14.00 -6.95 23.99
CA ILE A 252 -14.32 -6.38 22.67
C ILE A 252 -13.05 -5.91 21.97
N TYR A 253 -12.87 -6.34 20.71
CA TYR A 253 -11.71 -6.02 19.88
C TYR A 253 -12.16 -5.61 18.48
N ALA A 254 -11.29 -4.94 17.74
CA ALA A 254 -11.43 -4.80 16.29
C ALA A 254 -10.66 -5.92 15.59
N MET A 255 -11.22 -6.47 14.51
CA MET A 255 -10.61 -7.55 13.72
C MET A 255 -10.41 -7.07 12.29
N LYS A 256 -9.15 -6.79 11.92
CA LYS A 256 -8.75 -6.45 10.54
C LYS A 256 -8.58 -7.75 9.76
N VAL A 257 -9.44 -7.94 8.76
CA VAL A 257 -9.48 -9.17 7.94
C VAL A 257 -8.97 -8.88 6.54
N VAL A 258 -7.82 -9.46 6.20
CA VAL A 258 -7.20 -9.39 4.88
C VAL A 258 -7.42 -10.72 4.16
N LYS A 259 -7.71 -10.70 2.86
CA LYS A 259 -7.76 -11.93 2.06
C LYS A 259 -6.36 -12.29 1.55
N LYS A 260 -5.99 -13.56 1.66
CA LYS A 260 -4.78 -14.12 1.04
C LYS A 260 -4.80 -13.99 -0.49
N GLU A 261 -5.99 -13.97 -1.11
CA GLU A 261 -6.16 -13.70 -2.57
C GLU A 261 -5.64 -12.32 -3.03
N LEU A 262 -5.24 -11.42 -2.12
CA LEU A 262 -4.73 -10.08 -2.44
C LEU A 262 -3.22 -9.93 -2.17
N VAL A 263 -2.57 -10.99 -1.71
CA VAL A 263 -1.11 -11.10 -1.51
C VAL A 263 -0.57 -11.93 -2.68
N HIS A 264 0.35 -11.38 -3.48
CA HIS A 264 0.70 -11.97 -4.78
C HIS A 264 2.19 -11.94 -5.15
N ASP A 265 2.93 -10.94 -4.67
CA ASP A 265 4.37 -10.79 -4.92
C ASP A 265 5.11 -10.69 -3.55
N ASP A 266 6.43 -10.95 -3.50
CA ASP A 266 7.24 -10.86 -2.27
C ASP A 266 7.01 -9.55 -1.47
N GLU A 267 6.80 -8.43 -2.18
CA GLU A 267 6.56 -7.10 -1.62
C GLU A 267 5.24 -7.00 -0.81
N ASP A 268 4.29 -7.92 -0.99
CA ASP A 268 3.03 -8.02 -0.24
C ASP A 268 3.17 -8.92 1.00
N ILE A 269 4.14 -9.85 1.01
CA ILE A 269 4.47 -10.71 2.17
C ILE A 269 5.33 -9.92 3.18
N ASP A 270 6.36 -9.23 2.68
CA ASP A 270 7.12 -8.22 3.42
C ASP A 270 6.19 -7.21 4.14
N TRP A 271 5.08 -6.85 3.49
CA TRP A 271 4.06 -5.93 4.00
C TRP A 271 3.29 -6.51 5.19
N VAL A 272 2.81 -7.76 5.10
CA VAL A 272 2.14 -8.46 6.22
C VAL A 272 3.09 -8.60 7.43
N GLN A 273 4.34 -8.97 7.19
CA GLN A 273 5.33 -9.18 8.25
C GLN A 273 5.74 -7.85 8.90
N THR A 274 5.93 -6.78 8.12
CA THR A 274 6.16 -5.42 8.63
C THR A 274 4.97 -4.95 9.48
N GLU A 275 3.72 -5.14 9.03
CA GLU A 275 2.54 -4.72 9.81
C GLU A 275 2.49 -5.45 11.16
N LYS A 276 2.69 -6.78 11.18
CA LYS A 276 2.79 -7.58 12.42
C LYS A 276 3.86 -7.03 13.37
N HIS A 277 5.08 -6.80 12.88
CA HIS A 277 6.19 -6.37 13.75
C HIS A 277 6.02 -4.93 14.27
N VAL A 278 5.49 -4.01 13.46
CA VAL A 278 5.16 -2.66 13.94
C VAL A 278 4.08 -2.71 15.02
N PHE A 279 3.05 -3.57 14.86
CA PHE A 279 2.02 -3.81 15.87
C PHE A 279 2.57 -4.36 17.21
N GLU A 280 3.54 -5.28 17.16
CA GLU A 280 4.25 -5.81 18.35
C GLU A 280 4.92 -4.68 19.13
N GLN A 281 5.66 -3.79 18.44
CA GLN A 281 6.35 -2.66 19.08
C GLN A 281 5.38 -1.55 19.55
N ALA A 282 4.34 -1.28 18.76
CA ALA A 282 3.33 -0.25 19.02
C ALA A 282 2.58 -0.46 20.34
N SER A 283 2.42 -1.72 20.77
CA SER A 283 1.65 -2.14 21.95
C SER A 283 2.20 -1.63 23.30
N THR A 284 3.27 -0.83 23.31
CA THR A 284 3.83 -0.16 24.50
C THR A 284 3.58 1.36 24.55
N ASN A 285 2.98 1.96 23.52
CA ASN A 285 2.73 3.40 23.44
C ASN A 285 1.22 3.72 23.60
N PRO A 286 0.82 4.69 24.44
CA PRO A 286 -0.59 4.97 24.74
C PRO A 286 -1.36 5.63 23.58
N PHE A 287 -0.66 6.14 22.57
CA PHE A 287 -1.20 6.83 21.39
C PHE A 287 -1.09 6.01 20.09
N LEU A 288 -0.80 4.72 20.21
CA LEU A 288 -0.82 3.74 19.14
C LEU A 288 -1.91 2.70 19.42
N VAL A 289 -2.53 2.14 18.38
CA VAL A 289 -3.39 0.95 18.50
C VAL A 289 -2.52 -0.28 18.75
N GLY A 290 -2.81 -1.02 19.82
CA GLY A 290 -2.13 -2.28 20.17
C GLY A 290 -2.67 -3.51 19.44
N LEU A 291 -1.85 -4.55 19.32
CA LEU A 291 -2.23 -5.87 18.78
C LEU A 291 -2.47 -6.87 19.90
N HIS A 292 -3.59 -7.58 19.83
CA HIS A 292 -3.92 -8.71 20.70
C HIS A 292 -3.39 -10.03 20.12
N SER A 293 -3.78 -10.38 18.89
CA SER A 293 -3.42 -11.67 18.29
C SER A 293 -3.52 -11.67 16.77
N CYS A 294 -2.69 -12.47 16.11
CA CYS A 294 -2.80 -12.80 14.68
C CYS A 294 -3.15 -14.29 14.52
N PHE A 295 -4.06 -14.60 13.59
CA PHE A 295 -4.36 -15.98 13.17
C PHE A 295 -4.83 -16.00 11.71
N GLN A 296 -4.96 -17.20 11.12
CA GLN A 296 -5.31 -17.36 9.71
C GLN A 296 -6.32 -18.47 9.45
N THR A 297 -6.91 -18.43 8.25
CA THR A 297 -7.57 -19.57 7.61
C THR A 297 -6.93 -19.81 6.24
N GLU A 298 -7.38 -20.82 5.50
CA GLU A 298 -6.90 -21.13 4.14
C GLU A 298 -7.01 -19.94 3.17
N SER A 299 -7.97 -19.03 3.42
CA SER A 299 -8.33 -17.90 2.55
C SER A 299 -7.98 -16.51 3.10
N ARG A 300 -7.70 -16.37 4.41
CA ARG A 300 -7.65 -15.07 5.10
C ARG A 300 -6.59 -14.99 6.19
N LEU A 301 -6.16 -13.77 6.45
CA LEU A 301 -5.35 -13.35 7.59
C LEU A 301 -6.19 -12.44 8.48
N PHE A 302 -6.08 -12.63 9.80
CA PHE A 302 -6.85 -11.91 10.81
C PHE A 302 -5.88 -11.27 11.81
N LEU A 303 -5.96 -9.95 11.97
CA LEU A 303 -5.26 -9.20 13.02
C LEU A 303 -6.32 -8.68 14.00
N VAL A 304 -6.29 -9.19 15.23
CA VAL A 304 -7.16 -8.76 16.33
C VAL A 304 -6.43 -7.68 17.10
N ILE A 305 -6.98 -6.47 17.08
CA ILE A 305 -6.37 -5.24 17.58
C ILE A 305 -7.33 -4.54 18.57
N GLU A 306 -6.78 -3.65 19.37
CA GLU A 306 -7.55 -2.83 20.32
C GLU A 306 -8.74 -2.12 19.64
N TYR A 307 -9.93 -2.18 20.26
CA TYR A 307 -11.10 -1.45 19.78
C TYR A 307 -11.10 -0.02 20.31
N VAL A 308 -11.25 0.95 19.41
CA VAL A 308 -11.20 2.40 19.69
C VAL A 308 -12.48 3.02 19.13
N ASN A 309 -13.35 3.53 20.00
CA ASN A 309 -14.78 3.77 19.69
C ASN A 309 -15.26 5.23 19.76
N GLY A 310 -14.34 6.19 19.93
CA GLY A 310 -14.64 7.62 19.79
C GLY A 310 -14.74 8.10 18.32
N GLY A 311 -14.59 7.18 17.36
CA GLY A 311 -14.50 7.48 15.93
C GLY A 311 -13.09 7.92 15.53
N ASP A 312 -12.99 8.73 14.47
CA ASP A 312 -11.74 9.22 13.91
C ASP A 312 -11.77 10.75 13.68
N LEU A 313 -10.59 11.34 13.41
CA LEU A 313 -10.48 12.78 13.16
C LEU A 313 -11.13 13.22 11.84
N MET A 314 -11.32 12.35 10.84
CA MET A 314 -12.07 12.70 9.62
C MET A 314 -13.55 12.92 9.96
N PHE A 315 -14.16 11.97 10.67
CA PHE A 315 -15.55 12.06 11.15
C PHE A 315 -15.75 13.24 12.11
N HIS A 316 -14.81 13.46 13.03
CA HIS A 316 -14.80 14.64 13.91
C HIS A 316 -14.72 15.96 13.10
N MET A 317 -13.87 16.02 12.08
CA MET A 317 -13.75 17.17 11.18
C MET A 317 -14.99 17.38 10.30
N GLN A 318 -15.67 16.33 9.85
CA GLN A 318 -16.93 16.45 9.12
C GLN A 318 -18.04 17.07 9.97
N ARG A 319 -18.12 16.70 11.27
CA ARG A 319 -19.05 17.27 12.24
C ARG A 319 -18.69 18.71 12.63
N GLN A 320 -17.44 18.98 13.01
CA GLN A 320 -16.99 20.30 13.52
C GLN A 320 -16.66 21.33 12.44
N ARG A 321 -16.39 20.89 11.20
CA ARG A 321 -15.86 21.67 10.05
C ARG A 321 -14.48 22.29 10.23
N LYS A 322 -14.14 22.82 11.40
CA LYS A 322 -12.83 23.39 11.76
C LYS A 322 -12.66 23.34 13.27
N LEU A 323 -11.45 23.01 13.74
CA LEU A 323 -11.11 23.00 15.15
C LEU A 323 -10.49 24.35 15.61
N PRO A 324 -10.63 24.71 16.89
CA PRO A 324 -9.80 25.73 17.52
C PRO A 324 -8.32 25.32 17.54
N GLU A 325 -7.41 26.30 17.53
CA GLU A 325 -5.95 26.05 17.57
C GLU A 325 -5.48 25.28 18.80
N GLU A 326 -6.27 25.28 19.88
CA GLU A 326 -6.00 24.53 21.11
C GLU A 326 -6.30 23.04 20.97
N HIS A 327 -7.43 22.69 20.33
CA HIS A 327 -7.77 21.30 20.02
C HIS A 327 -6.75 20.73 19.03
N ALA A 328 -6.45 21.48 17.97
CA ALA A 328 -5.43 21.11 16.98
C ALA A 328 -4.02 20.98 17.58
N ARG A 329 -3.69 21.74 18.64
CA ARG A 329 -2.41 21.63 19.37
C ARG A 329 -2.34 20.37 20.22
N PHE A 330 -3.42 20.03 20.92
CA PHE A 330 -3.50 18.82 21.75
C PHE A 330 -3.29 17.58 20.87
N TYR A 331 -4.15 17.36 19.88
CA TYR A 331 -4.05 16.20 18.98
C TYR A 331 -2.70 16.16 18.24
N ALA A 332 -2.19 17.29 17.75
CA ALA A 332 -0.89 17.32 17.09
C ALA A 332 0.27 16.95 18.03
N ALA A 333 0.21 17.31 19.32
CA ALA A 333 1.25 16.95 20.27
C ALA A 333 1.23 15.45 20.61
N GLU A 334 0.06 14.84 20.75
CA GLU A 334 -0.06 13.38 20.92
C GLU A 334 0.44 12.62 19.68
N ILE A 335 0.06 13.08 18.47
CA ILE A 335 0.60 12.53 17.21
C ILE A 335 2.13 12.71 17.14
N CYS A 336 2.69 13.82 17.64
CA CYS A 336 4.14 14.00 17.71
C CYS A 336 4.83 12.97 18.62
N ILE A 337 4.20 12.59 19.76
CA ILE A 337 4.72 11.54 20.65
C ILE A 337 4.65 10.17 19.95
N ALA A 338 3.51 9.84 19.33
CA ALA A 338 3.30 8.60 18.59
C ALA A 338 4.29 8.43 17.42
N LEU A 339 4.49 9.48 16.61
CA LEU A 339 5.46 9.49 15.52
C LEU A 339 6.90 9.38 16.03
N ASN A 340 7.29 10.16 17.04
CA ASN A 340 8.66 10.11 17.57
C ASN A 340 9.00 8.73 18.13
N PHE A 341 8.07 8.06 18.82
CA PHE A 341 8.24 6.69 19.26
C PHE A 341 8.54 5.74 18.09
N LEU A 342 7.77 5.80 17.00
CA LEU A 342 8.03 5.01 15.79
C LEU A 342 9.40 5.36 15.17
N HIS A 343 9.76 6.64 15.12
CA HIS A 343 11.04 7.11 14.56
C HIS A 343 12.24 6.61 15.38
N GLU A 344 12.16 6.61 16.71
CA GLU A 344 13.17 6.04 17.62
C GLU A 344 13.32 4.51 17.47
N LYS A 345 12.26 3.81 17.06
CA LYS A 345 12.31 2.39 16.68
C LYS A 345 12.82 2.13 15.26
N GLY A 346 13.08 3.18 14.47
CA GLY A 346 13.50 3.05 13.07
C GLY A 346 12.35 2.72 12.11
N ILE A 347 11.14 3.18 12.42
CA ILE A 347 9.91 2.96 11.65
C ILE A 347 9.41 4.30 11.12
N ILE A 348 9.28 4.45 9.79
CA ILE A 348 8.56 5.57 9.15
C ILE A 348 7.10 5.15 8.96
N TYR A 349 6.12 5.98 9.31
CA TYR A 349 4.70 5.61 9.30
C TYR A 349 4.03 5.73 7.91
N ARG A 350 4.32 6.81 7.17
CA ARG A 350 4.02 7.07 5.74
C ARG A 350 2.55 7.16 5.29
N ASP A 351 1.56 6.95 6.16
CA ASP A 351 0.14 7.21 5.84
C ASP A 351 -0.63 7.88 6.99
N LEU A 352 -0.03 8.92 7.57
CA LEU A 352 -0.76 9.83 8.46
C LEU A 352 -1.78 10.64 7.66
N LYS A 353 -3.06 10.41 7.98
CA LYS A 353 -4.24 11.09 7.45
C LYS A 353 -5.32 11.17 8.53
N LEU A 354 -6.29 12.08 8.38
CA LEU A 354 -7.38 12.26 9.37
C LEU A 354 -8.11 10.95 9.71
N ASP A 355 -8.34 10.08 8.72
CA ASP A 355 -9.03 8.79 8.86
C ASP A 355 -8.23 7.74 9.66
N ASN A 356 -6.90 7.92 9.76
CA ASN A 356 -5.99 7.03 10.47
C ASN A 356 -5.67 7.49 11.91
N VAL A 357 -6.25 8.62 12.34
CA VAL A 357 -6.13 9.11 13.72
C VAL A 357 -7.46 8.88 14.42
N LEU A 358 -7.56 7.77 15.15
CA LEU A 358 -8.73 7.41 15.94
C LEU A 358 -8.79 8.23 17.24
N LEU A 359 -9.96 8.34 17.85
CA LEU A 359 -10.17 8.90 19.19
C LEU A 359 -10.66 7.82 20.15
N ASP A 360 -10.05 7.71 21.32
CA ASP A 360 -10.56 6.82 22.38
C ASP A 360 -11.77 7.43 23.14
N HIS A 361 -12.37 6.63 24.02
CA HIS A 361 -13.54 7.00 24.81
C HIS A 361 -13.33 8.18 25.79
N GLU A 362 -12.09 8.64 25.98
CA GLU A 362 -11.77 9.83 26.76
C GLU A 362 -11.50 11.06 25.88
N GLY A 363 -11.00 10.83 24.67
CA GLY A 363 -10.72 11.85 23.66
C GLY A 363 -9.24 11.97 23.27
N HIS A 364 -8.38 11.05 23.71
CA HIS A 364 -6.99 10.98 23.26
C HIS A 364 -6.88 10.29 21.91
N ILE A 365 -5.86 10.63 21.11
CA ILE A 365 -5.67 10.01 19.80
C ILE A 365 -5.05 8.61 19.89
N LYS A 366 -5.35 7.76 18.90
CA LYS A 366 -4.59 6.55 18.58
C LYS A 366 -4.34 6.43 17.07
N LEU A 367 -3.07 6.29 16.66
CA LEU A 367 -2.74 5.98 15.26
C LEU A 367 -3.02 4.51 14.94
N THR A 368 -3.49 4.23 13.73
CA THR A 368 -3.84 2.88 13.25
C THR A 368 -3.30 2.59 11.83
N ASP A 369 -3.63 1.41 11.28
CA ASP A 369 -3.30 0.95 9.91
C ASP A 369 -1.80 1.04 9.55
N TYR A 370 -0.98 0.24 10.24
CA TYR A 370 0.48 0.24 10.08
C TYR A 370 0.98 -0.37 8.77
N GLY A 371 0.11 -0.92 7.91
CA GLY A 371 0.51 -1.50 6.63
C GLY A 371 1.36 -0.57 5.74
N MET A 372 1.21 0.75 5.83
CA MET A 372 2.07 1.67 5.05
C MET A 372 3.45 1.93 5.68
N CYS A 373 3.78 1.36 6.85
CA CYS A 373 5.05 1.62 7.53
C CYS A 373 6.28 1.18 6.72
N LYS A 374 7.46 1.71 7.08
CA LYS A 374 8.74 1.08 6.76
C LYS A 374 9.67 1.07 7.97
N GLU A 375 9.88 -0.13 8.49
CA GLU A 375 10.84 -0.47 9.54
C GLU A 375 12.29 -0.61 9.04
N GLY A 376 13.22 -0.76 9.98
CA GLY A 376 14.64 -1.06 9.75
C GLY A 376 15.49 0.16 9.37
N ILE A 377 14.93 1.37 9.47
CA ILE A 377 15.59 2.63 9.09
C ILE A 377 16.45 3.12 10.26
N ARG A 378 17.78 3.04 10.12
CA ARG A 378 18.72 3.55 11.13
C ARG A 378 18.92 5.07 10.95
N PRO A 379 19.48 5.78 11.95
CA PRO A 379 19.81 7.21 11.79
C PRO A 379 20.71 7.47 10.58
N GLY A 380 20.15 8.14 9.55
CA GLY A 380 20.82 8.42 8.28
C GLY A 380 20.46 7.49 7.11
N ASP A 381 19.74 6.38 7.35
CA ASP A 381 19.19 5.54 6.29
C ASP A 381 17.98 6.22 5.60
N THR A 382 17.72 5.83 4.35
CA THR A 382 16.60 6.33 3.54
C THR A 382 15.94 5.23 2.73
N THR A 383 14.63 5.31 2.55
CA THR A 383 13.85 4.44 1.64
C THR A 383 13.38 5.22 0.39
N SER A 384 12.84 4.51 -0.60
CA SER A 384 12.53 5.09 -1.92
C SER A 384 11.18 4.66 -2.51
N THR A 385 10.28 4.15 -1.68
CA THR A 385 9.00 3.64 -2.14
C THR A 385 8.00 4.78 -2.31
N PHE A 386 7.41 4.90 -3.50
CA PHE A 386 6.28 5.80 -3.73
C PHE A 386 5.01 5.16 -3.11
N CYS A 387 4.47 5.78 -2.06
CA CYS A 387 3.31 5.34 -1.26
C CYS A 387 2.71 6.52 -0.49
N GLY A 388 1.68 6.25 0.31
CA GLY A 388 0.93 7.25 1.08
C GLY A 388 -0.29 7.80 0.34
N THR A 389 -1.23 8.38 1.08
CA THR A 389 -2.47 8.95 0.55
C THR A 389 -2.21 10.29 -0.17
N PRO A 390 -2.68 10.50 -1.42
CA PRO A 390 -2.21 11.58 -2.32
C PRO A 390 -2.11 13.00 -1.74
N ASN A 391 -3.06 13.41 -0.90
CA ASN A 391 -3.11 14.74 -0.28
C ASN A 391 -1.99 14.98 0.77
N TYR A 392 -1.43 13.91 1.34
CA TYR A 392 -0.44 13.96 2.42
C TYR A 392 0.98 13.60 1.94
N ILE A 393 1.18 13.26 0.66
CA ILE A 393 2.48 12.84 0.14
C ILE A 393 3.50 14.00 0.18
N GLY A 394 4.68 13.74 0.76
CA GLY A 394 5.79 14.69 0.85
C GLY A 394 6.39 15.06 -0.52
N PRO A 395 6.81 16.33 -0.74
CA PRO A 395 7.42 16.76 -2.01
C PRO A 395 8.62 15.92 -2.44
N GLU A 396 9.42 15.41 -1.50
CA GLU A 396 10.53 14.51 -1.78
C GLU A 396 10.10 13.17 -2.44
N ILE A 397 8.98 12.58 -1.99
CA ILE A 397 8.41 11.36 -2.58
C ILE A 397 7.95 11.65 -4.02
N LEU A 398 7.33 12.81 -4.25
CA LEU A 398 6.84 13.21 -5.57
C LEU A 398 7.97 13.50 -6.57
N ARG A 399 9.10 14.04 -6.12
CA ARG A 399 10.33 14.17 -6.93
C ARG A 399 11.00 12.80 -7.20
N GLY A 400 10.68 11.78 -6.40
CA GLY A 400 11.33 10.48 -6.44
C GLY A 400 12.72 10.49 -5.79
N GLU A 401 12.93 11.38 -4.83
CA GLU A 401 14.09 11.43 -3.94
C GLU A 401 14.03 10.25 -2.94
N ASP A 402 15.20 9.79 -2.46
CA ASP A 402 15.24 8.83 -1.35
C ASP A 402 15.02 9.62 -0.03
N TYR A 403 14.15 9.12 0.86
CA TYR A 403 13.58 9.86 2.00
C TYR A 403 13.65 9.08 3.32
N GLY A 404 13.52 9.80 4.45
CA GLY A 404 13.46 9.24 5.81
C GLY A 404 12.20 9.69 6.55
N PHE A 405 12.31 9.86 7.88
CA PHE A 405 11.23 10.30 8.78
C PHE A 405 10.58 11.66 8.43
N SER A 406 11.20 12.46 7.55
CA SER A 406 10.73 13.78 7.14
C SER A 406 9.32 13.80 6.55
N VAL A 407 8.88 12.70 5.94
CA VAL A 407 7.59 12.58 5.26
C VAL A 407 6.41 12.56 6.24
N ASP A 408 6.61 12.01 7.44
CA ASP A 408 5.57 11.97 8.49
C ASP A 408 5.37 13.37 9.09
N TRP A 409 6.46 14.13 9.29
CA TRP A 409 6.40 15.53 9.73
C TRP A 409 5.75 16.46 8.70
N TRP A 410 5.88 16.16 7.41
CA TRP A 410 5.10 16.85 6.36
C TRP A 410 3.61 16.51 6.44
N ALA A 411 3.26 15.22 6.54
CA ALA A 411 1.87 14.77 6.65
C ALA A 411 1.18 15.36 7.89
N LEU A 412 1.87 15.45 9.02
CA LEU A 412 1.40 16.17 10.21
C LEU A 412 1.15 17.66 9.91
N GLY A 413 2.02 18.32 9.14
CA GLY A 413 1.80 19.69 8.68
C GLY A 413 0.52 19.87 7.86
N VAL A 414 0.18 18.88 7.02
CA VAL A 414 -1.07 18.87 6.23
C VAL A 414 -2.27 18.67 7.15
N LEU A 415 -2.23 17.66 8.03
CA LEU A 415 -3.30 17.33 8.98
C LEU A 415 -3.56 18.50 9.96
N MET A 416 -2.51 19.15 10.46
CA MET A 416 -2.61 20.38 11.27
C MET A 416 -3.22 21.55 10.49
N PHE A 417 -2.92 21.70 9.20
CA PHE A 417 -3.56 22.72 8.37
C PHE A 417 -5.06 22.41 8.24
N GLU A 418 -5.43 21.16 7.97
CA GLU A 418 -6.82 20.74 7.83
C GLU A 418 -7.63 20.96 9.10
N MET A 419 -7.12 20.53 10.27
CA MET A 419 -7.74 20.80 11.56
C MET A 419 -8.00 22.29 11.78
N MET A 420 -7.01 23.15 11.51
CA MET A 420 -7.11 24.59 11.77
C MET A 420 -7.79 25.40 10.65
N ALA A 421 -7.87 24.90 9.42
CA ALA A 421 -8.43 25.63 8.27
C ALA A 421 -9.79 25.08 7.79
N GLY A 422 -10.13 23.85 8.15
CA GLY A 422 -11.35 23.16 7.72
C GLY A 422 -11.34 22.64 6.28
N ARG A 423 -10.15 22.51 5.68
CA ARG A 423 -9.91 22.14 4.28
C ARG A 423 -8.43 21.82 4.02
N SER A 424 -8.08 21.18 2.91
CA SER A 424 -6.69 20.89 2.55
C SER A 424 -5.88 22.15 2.25
N PRO A 425 -4.57 22.19 2.55
CA PRO A 425 -3.65 23.24 2.08
C PRO A 425 -3.49 23.27 0.55
N PHE A 426 -3.87 22.19 -0.14
CA PHE A 426 -3.74 22.05 -1.59
C PHE A 426 -5.05 22.30 -2.35
N ASP A 427 -6.19 22.39 -1.66
CA ASP A 427 -7.50 22.68 -2.27
C ASP A 427 -7.43 23.91 -3.19
N ILE A 428 -7.71 23.68 -4.47
CA ILE A 428 -7.87 24.76 -5.46
C ILE A 428 -9.31 24.77 -5.91
N ILE A 429 -10.06 25.72 -5.38
CA ILE A 429 -11.39 26.06 -5.90
C ILE A 429 -11.18 26.58 -7.33
N THR A 430 -11.50 25.75 -8.32
CA THR A 430 -11.59 26.13 -9.73
C THR A 430 -12.82 25.45 -10.33
N ASP A 431 -13.50 26.14 -11.24
CA ASP A 431 -14.64 25.60 -11.97
C ASP A 431 -14.23 24.68 -13.15
N ASN A 432 -12.95 24.28 -13.21
CA ASN A 432 -12.33 23.61 -14.34
C ASN A 432 -12.04 22.13 -14.00
N PRO A 433 -12.78 21.14 -14.55
CA PRO A 433 -12.72 19.74 -14.09
C PRO A 433 -11.34 19.09 -14.15
N ASP A 434 -10.50 19.48 -15.12
CA ASP A 434 -9.17 18.90 -15.35
C ASP A 434 -8.19 19.15 -14.18
N MET A 435 -8.50 20.15 -13.35
CA MET A 435 -7.72 20.52 -12.14
C MET A 435 -8.02 19.60 -10.93
N ASN A 436 -8.96 18.66 -11.04
CA ASN A 436 -9.30 17.70 -9.99
C ASN A 436 -8.59 16.34 -10.17
N THR A 437 -7.40 16.33 -10.77
CA THR A 437 -6.59 15.13 -11.03
C THR A 437 -5.46 14.95 -10.02
N GLU A 438 -5.10 13.69 -9.68
CA GLU A 438 -3.94 13.40 -8.81
C GLU A 438 -2.64 14.03 -9.35
N GLU A 439 -2.46 14.01 -10.67
CA GLU A 439 -1.25 14.53 -11.32
C GLU A 439 -1.16 16.07 -11.22
N TYR A 440 -2.29 16.79 -11.21
CA TYR A 440 -2.32 18.22 -10.87
C TYR A 440 -2.13 18.47 -9.38
N LEU A 441 -2.75 17.69 -8.49
CA LEU A 441 -2.52 17.77 -7.04
C LEU A 441 -1.03 17.62 -6.70
N PHE A 442 -0.32 16.69 -7.36
CA PHE A 442 1.13 16.53 -7.20
C PHE A 442 1.92 17.75 -7.69
N GLN A 443 1.54 18.36 -8.82
CA GLN A 443 2.13 19.63 -9.26
C GLN A 443 1.89 20.76 -8.23
N VAL A 444 0.69 20.83 -7.65
CA VAL A 444 0.32 21.81 -6.62
C VAL A 444 1.15 21.62 -5.34
N ILE A 445 1.34 20.38 -4.89
CA ILE A 445 2.20 20.03 -3.75
C ILE A 445 3.66 20.43 -4.01
N LEU A 446 4.17 20.23 -5.23
CA LEU A 446 5.54 20.58 -5.60
C LEU A 446 5.77 22.09 -5.75
N GLU A 447 4.93 22.78 -6.51
CA GLU A 447 5.20 24.13 -7.02
C GLU A 447 4.50 25.24 -6.22
N LYS A 448 3.27 25.02 -5.75
CA LYS A 448 2.43 26.08 -5.19
C LYS A 448 2.86 26.46 -3.78
N THR A 449 2.96 27.77 -3.51
CA THR A 449 3.15 28.29 -2.16
C THR A 449 1.86 28.20 -1.35
N ILE A 450 1.93 27.54 -0.19
CA ILE A 450 0.77 27.32 0.68
C ILE A 450 0.41 28.62 1.39
N ARG A 451 -0.85 29.03 1.28
CA ARG A 451 -1.37 30.31 1.81
C ARG A 451 -2.09 30.07 3.13
N ILE A 452 -1.39 30.29 4.24
CA ILE A 452 -1.97 30.22 5.58
C ILE A 452 -3.15 31.23 5.71
N PRO A 453 -4.33 30.83 6.22
CA PRO A 453 -5.45 31.74 6.44
C PRO A 453 -5.11 32.87 7.41
N ARG A 454 -5.56 34.11 7.11
CA ARG A 454 -5.37 35.29 7.99
C ARG A 454 -6.07 35.18 9.35
N SER A 455 -6.96 34.20 9.53
CA SER A 455 -7.66 33.91 10.78
C SER A 455 -6.91 32.95 11.71
N LEU A 456 -5.69 32.53 11.34
CA LEU A 456 -4.79 31.78 12.21
C LEU A 456 -3.77 32.71 12.88
N SER A 457 -3.38 32.36 14.10
CA SER A 457 -2.40 33.08 14.90
C SER A 457 -1.01 33.02 14.26
N VAL A 458 -0.14 33.96 14.65
CA VAL A 458 1.27 33.97 14.23
C VAL A 458 1.98 32.67 14.63
N LYS A 459 1.58 32.03 15.74
CA LYS A 459 2.13 30.75 16.22
C LYS A 459 1.71 29.59 15.31
N ALA A 460 0.42 29.50 14.97
CA ALA A 460 -0.09 28.50 14.03
C ALA A 460 0.51 28.70 12.63
N ALA A 461 0.60 29.94 12.16
CA ALA A 461 1.25 30.28 10.90
C ALA A 461 2.75 29.96 10.88
N SER A 462 3.42 29.97 12.04
CA SER A 462 4.82 29.55 12.19
C SER A 462 4.97 28.03 12.12
N VAL A 463 4.19 27.27 12.92
CA VAL A 463 4.32 25.80 12.97
C VAL A 463 3.95 25.16 11.63
N LEU A 464 2.89 25.65 10.97
CA LEU A 464 2.48 25.17 9.67
C LEU A 464 3.54 25.42 8.59
N LYS A 465 4.23 26.58 8.61
CA LYS A 465 5.35 26.84 7.69
C LYS A 465 6.57 25.97 7.98
N GLY A 466 6.80 25.62 9.25
CA GLY A 466 7.89 24.72 9.66
C GLY A 466 7.69 23.30 9.14
N PHE A 467 6.52 22.70 9.38
CA PHE A 467 6.20 21.35 8.91
C PHE A 467 5.97 21.28 7.38
N LEU A 468 5.34 22.29 6.79
CA LEU A 468 5.08 22.34 5.34
C LEU A 468 6.23 22.97 4.53
N ASN A 469 7.47 22.86 5.02
CA ASN A 469 8.63 23.21 4.23
C ASN A 469 8.88 22.17 3.13
N LYS A 470 9.09 22.62 1.89
CA LYS A 470 9.29 21.75 0.72
C LYS A 470 10.71 21.19 0.62
N ASP A 471 11.68 21.75 1.34
CA ASP A 471 12.96 21.09 1.59
C ASP A 471 12.83 20.30 2.91
N PRO A 472 13.03 18.96 2.92
CA PRO A 472 12.96 18.17 4.15
C PRO A 472 14.07 18.49 5.15
N LYS A 473 15.19 19.10 4.76
CA LYS A 473 16.30 19.45 5.68
C LYS A 473 15.98 20.66 6.54
N GLU A 474 15.28 21.63 5.95
CA GLU A 474 14.83 22.87 6.59
C GLU A 474 13.42 22.73 7.20
N ARG A 475 12.91 21.49 7.32
CA ARG A 475 11.59 21.17 7.86
C ARG A 475 11.65 20.96 9.38
N LEU A 476 10.66 21.48 10.09
CA LEU A 476 10.49 21.24 11.52
C LEU A 476 10.35 19.72 11.79
N GLY A 477 11.06 19.21 12.80
CA GLY A 477 11.16 17.77 13.08
C GLY A 477 12.34 17.06 12.42
N CYS A 478 12.99 17.65 11.41
CA CYS A 478 13.96 16.95 10.56
C CYS A 478 15.45 17.25 10.85
N GLN A 479 15.74 18.14 11.81
CA GLN A 479 17.12 18.40 12.26
C GLN A 479 17.71 17.13 12.93
N VAL A 480 18.85 16.64 12.43
CA VAL A 480 19.42 15.32 12.80
C VAL A 480 19.73 15.19 14.30
N GLN A 481 20.03 16.28 15.00
CA GLN A 481 20.38 16.28 16.43
C GLN A 481 19.27 16.83 17.35
N THR A 482 18.32 17.60 16.81
CA THR A 482 17.38 18.40 17.61
C THR A 482 15.91 18.26 17.19
N GLY A 483 15.59 17.53 16.12
CA GLY A 483 14.29 17.58 15.44
C GLY A 483 13.05 17.52 16.34
N PHE A 484 12.98 16.55 17.26
CA PHE A 484 11.87 16.44 18.20
C PHE A 484 11.92 17.50 19.32
N ALA A 485 13.10 17.93 19.75
CA ALA A 485 13.26 19.05 20.68
C ALA A 485 12.86 20.40 20.05
N ASP A 486 13.08 20.58 18.75
CA ASP A 486 12.63 21.75 17.99
C ASP A 486 11.10 21.78 17.90
N ILE A 487 10.45 20.62 17.77
CA ILE A 487 8.99 20.49 17.90
C ILE A 487 8.55 20.83 19.33
N LYS A 488 9.11 20.17 20.35
CA LYS A 488 8.73 20.38 21.76
C LYS A 488 8.88 21.84 22.23
N SER A 489 9.88 22.55 21.72
CA SER A 489 10.16 23.96 22.04
C SER A 489 9.47 24.99 21.15
N HIS A 490 8.85 24.59 20.02
CA HIS A 490 8.22 25.53 19.11
C HIS A 490 7.07 26.31 19.78
N THR A 491 7.01 27.63 19.54
CA THR A 491 6.12 28.56 20.26
C THR A 491 4.61 28.25 20.20
N PHE A 492 4.18 27.42 19.25
CA PHE A 492 2.83 26.88 19.15
C PHE A 492 2.50 25.85 20.24
N PHE A 493 3.46 25.00 20.61
CA PHE A 493 3.30 23.94 21.61
C PHE A 493 3.64 24.39 23.05
N ARG A 494 3.98 25.67 23.28
CA ARG A 494 4.38 26.22 24.59
C ARG A 494 3.38 25.97 25.76
N SER A 495 2.13 25.61 25.48
CA SER A 495 1.13 25.27 26.51
C SER A 495 0.99 23.76 26.79
N ILE A 496 1.82 22.91 26.16
CA ILE A 496 1.83 21.46 26.36
C ILE A 496 2.90 21.12 27.39
N ASP A 497 2.48 20.44 28.45
CA ASP A 497 3.39 19.67 29.30
C ASP A 497 3.52 18.28 28.66
N TRP A 498 4.65 18.05 28.00
CA TRP A 498 4.89 16.82 27.24
C TRP A 498 4.95 15.58 28.14
N ASP A 499 5.40 15.74 29.38
CA ASP A 499 5.60 14.63 30.32
C ASP A 499 4.27 14.24 30.99
N GLN A 500 3.34 15.19 31.17
CA GLN A 500 1.96 14.91 31.55
C GLN A 500 1.14 14.37 30.36
N LEU A 501 1.34 14.89 29.15
CA LEU A 501 0.64 14.43 27.95
C LEU A 501 0.97 12.96 27.65
N GLU A 502 2.25 12.59 27.65
CA GLU A 502 2.70 11.20 27.44
C GLU A 502 2.13 10.19 28.46
N LYS A 503 1.70 10.67 29.64
CA LYS A 503 1.06 9.86 30.69
C LYS A 503 -0.48 9.93 30.66
N LYS A 504 -1.09 10.53 29.62
CA LYS A 504 -2.53 10.86 29.53
C LYS A 504 -3.08 11.63 30.75
N GLN A 505 -2.25 12.50 31.36
CA GLN A 505 -2.63 13.33 32.51
C GLN A 505 -3.21 14.70 32.11
N MET A 506 -3.04 15.12 30.86
CA MET A 506 -3.70 16.30 30.30
C MET A 506 -5.09 15.92 29.76
N ALA A 507 -6.16 16.54 30.28
CA ALA A 507 -7.53 16.27 29.85
C ALA A 507 -7.76 16.62 28.36
N PRO A 508 -8.38 15.73 27.55
CA PRO A 508 -8.72 16.02 26.16
C PRO A 508 -9.65 17.23 25.96
N PRO A 509 -9.50 17.96 24.84
CA PRO A 509 -10.29 19.16 24.53
C PRO A 509 -11.71 18.82 24.02
N PHE A 510 -11.97 17.56 23.70
CA PHE A 510 -13.27 17.01 23.32
C PHE A 510 -13.31 15.55 23.77
N LYS A 511 -14.36 15.17 24.51
CA LYS A 511 -14.66 13.78 24.84
C LYS A 511 -15.77 13.28 23.90
N PRO A 512 -15.56 12.18 23.16
CA PRO A 512 -16.60 11.58 22.34
C PRO A 512 -17.86 11.22 23.13
N GLN A 513 -19.01 11.26 22.46
CA GLN A 513 -20.25 10.73 23.01
C GLN A 513 -20.39 9.26 22.63
N ILE A 514 -20.78 8.43 23.59
CA ILE A 514 -21.00 6.99 23.45
C ILE A 514 -22.33 6.72 24.16
N THR A 515 -23.39 6.46 23.39
CA THR A 515 -24.76 6.26 23.89
C THR A 515 -25.23 4.80 23.82
N ASP A 516 -24.58 3.96 23.01
CA ASP A 516 -24.79 2.51 22.94
C ASP A 516 -23.62 1.74 23.56
N ASP A 517 -23.82 0.45 23.86
CA ASP A 517 -22.85 -0.44 24.52
C ASP A 517 -21.49 -0.56 23.80
N TYR A 518 -21.42 -0.13 22.53
CA TYR A 518 -20.23 -0.23 21.68
C TYR A 518 -19.69 1.12 21.19
N GLY A 519 -20.51 2.17 21.08
CA GLY A 519 -20.13 3.46 20.49
C GLY A 519 -20.27 3.51 18.95
N LEU A 520 -21.19 2.71 18.38
CA LEU A 520 -21.34 2.56 16.92
C LEU A 520 -21.82 3.84 16.22
N GLU A 521 -22.37 4.82 16.94
CA GLU A 521 -22.76 6.14 16.42
C GLU A 521 -21.58 7.03 15.96
N ASN A 522 -20.34 6.63 16.29
CA ASN A 522 -19.11 7.30 15.87
C ASN A 522 -18.46 6.67 14.63
N PHE A 523 -19.10 5.66 14.04
CA PHE A 523 -18.66 5.00 12.81
C PHE A 523 -19.63 5.31 11.67
N ASP A 524 -19.13 5.28 10.42
CA ASP A 524 -20.00 5.55 9.27
C ASP A 524 -21.04 4.42 9.10
N THR A 525 -22.30 4.85 9.02
CA THR A 525 -23.47 4.01 8.72
C THR A 525 -23.34 3.19 7.44
N GLN A 526 -22.50 3.58 6.47
CA GLN A 526 -22.22 2.76 5.30
C GLN A 526 -21.59 1.40 5.67
N PHE A 527 -20.84 1.34 6.79
CA PHE A 527 -20.23 0.12 7.30
C PHE A 527 -21.13 -0.57 8.33
N THR A 528 -21.73 0.14 9.29
CA THR A 528 -22.53 -0.50 10.36
C THR A 528 -23.80 -1.19 9.85
N ASN A 529 -24.27 -0.81 8.66
CA ASN A 529 -25.36 -1.45 7.92
C ASN A 529 -24.93 -2.60 7.00
N GLU A 530 -23.62 -2.88 6.81
CA GLU A 530 -23.18 -4.09 6.11
C GLU A 530 -23.64 -5.35 6.89
N PRO A 531 -23.99 -6.45 6.18
CA PRO A 531 -24.22 -7.72 6.85
C PRO A 531 -22.95 -8.20 7.56
N VAL A 532 -23.12 -8.66 8.79
CA VAL A 532 -22.04 -9.10 9.70
C VAL A 532 -21.56 -10.49 9.32
N GLN A 533 -20.97 -10.59 8.14
CA GLN A 533 -20.44 -11.80 7.55
C GLN A 533 -19.14 -11.51 6.78
N LEU A 534 -18.26 -12.50 6.75
CA LEU A 534 -17.18 -12.57 5.78
C LEU A 534 -17.79 -12.95 4.41
N THR A 535 -17.19 -12.50 3.31
CA THR A 535 -17.58 -12.97 1.98
C THR A 535 -17.32 -14.48 1.89
N PRO A 536 -18.22 -15.29 1.29
CA PRO A 536 -17.91 -16.69 0.98
C PRO A 536 -16.63 -16.83 0.16
N ASP A 537 -15.99 -17.99 0.28
CA ASP A 537 -14.75 -18.29 -0.44
C ASP A 537 -14.97 -18.92 -1.81
N ASP A 538 -13.93 -18.83 -2.64
CA ASP A 538 -13.83 -19.50 -3.93
C ASP A 538 -12.75 -20.58 -3.82
N GLU A 539 -13.19 -21.84 -3.83
CA GLU A 539 -12.38 -23.05 -3.79
C GLU A 539 -11.25 -23.06 -4.83
N ASP A 540 -11.52 -22.54 -6.04
CA ASP A 540 -10.55 -22.55 -7.14
C ASP A 540 -9.58 -21.37 -7.06
N ILE A 541 -9.81 -20.40 -6.16
CA ILE A 541 -8.82 -19.41 -5.73
C ILE A 541 -7.97 -19.98 -4.58
N ILE A 542 -8.58 -20.58 -3.53
CA ILE A 542 -7.84 -21.15 -2.39
C ILE A 542 -6.75 -22.13 -2.84
N LYS A 543 -7.06 -23.03 -3.79
CA LYS A 543 -6.10 -24.02 -4.33
C LYS A 543 -4.90 -23.42 -5.07
N ARG A 544 -4.85 -22.09 -5.28
CA ARG A 544 -3.74 -21.36 -5.94
C ARG A 544 -2.92 -20.53 -4.95
N ILE A 545 -3.34 -20.44 -3.70
CA ILE A 545 -2.66 -19.70 -2.64
C ILE A 545 -1.59 -20.63 -2.07
N ASP A 546 -0.32 -20.25 -2.16
CA ASP A 546 0.73 -20.96 -1.44
C ASP A 546 0.58 -20.68 0.06
N GLN A 547 0.30 -21.72 0.84
CA GLN A 547 0.07 -21.57 2.27
C GLN A 547 1.39 -21.42 3.04
N SER A 548 2.53 -21.83 2.46
CA SER A 548 3.83 -21.77 3.12
C SER A 548 4.35 -20.34 3.27
N GLU A 549 3.91 -19.42 2.41
CA GLU A 549 4.16 -17.97 2.51
C GLU A 549 3.60 -17.32 3.79
N PHE A 550 2.68 -18.01 4.48
CA PHE A 550 1.99 -17.53 5.68
C PHE A 550 2.30 -18.37 6.95
N GLU A 551 3.24 -19.32 6.89
CA GLU A 551 3.66 -20.08 8.08
C GLU A 551 4.29 -19.15 9.15
N GLY A 552 3.83 -19.26 10.40
CA GLY A 552 4.28 -18.36 11.48
C GLY A 552 3.62 -16.99 11.50
N PHE A 553 2.52 -16.79 10.74
CA PHE A 553 1.68 -15.61 10.88
C PHE A 553 1.03 -15.52 12.27
N GLU A 554 0.76 -16.67 12.90
CA GLU A 554 0.22 -16.81 14.25
C GLU A 554 0.97 -15.96 15.29
N TYR A 555 0.22 -15.32 16.19
CA TYR A 555 0.76 -14.53 17.29
C TYR A 555 -0.30 -14.32 18.37
N ILE A 556 0.11 -14.28 19.63
CA ILE A 556 -0.69 -13.71 20.72
C ILE A 556 0.25 -12.85 21.58
N ASN A 557 -0.22 -11.67 21.97
CA ASN A 557 0.59 -10.71 22.71
C ASN A 557 0.86 -11.19 24.14
N PRO A 558 2.13 -11.46 24.52
CA PRO A 558 2.47 -11.98 25.84
C PRO A 558 2.16 -10.99 26.98
N LEU A 559 2.12 -9.69 26.69
CA LEU A 559 1.78 -8.66 27.67
C LEU A 559 0.29 -8.72 28.03
N LEU A 560 -0.58 -8.89 27.02
CA LEU A 560 -2.02 -9.00 27.22
C LEU A 560 -2.41 -10.35 27.84
N LEU A 561 -1.78 -11.47 27.42
CA LEU A 561 -1.92 -12.76 28.09
C LEU A 561 -1.66 -12.67 29.61
N SER A 562 -0.61 -11.97 30.03
CA SER A 562 -0.30 -11.83 31.47
C SER A 562 -1.35 -11.03 32.26
N THR A 563 -2.14 -10.20 31.56
CA THR A 563 -3.27 -9.45 32.16
C THR A 563 -4.55 -10.30 32.19
N GLU A 564 -4.75 -11.16 31.18
CA GLU A 564 -5.93 -12.03 31.08
C GLU A 564 -5.83 -13.34 31.88
N GLU A 565 -4.62 -13.80 32.22
CA GLU A 565 -4.37 -14.94 33.12
C GLU A 565 -4.31 -14.55 34.61
N SER A 566 -4.52 -13.26 34.95
CA SER A 566 -4.44 -12.74 36.33
C SER A 566 -5.80 -12.33 36.94
N VAL A 567 -6.91 -12.86 36.40
CA VAL A 567 -8.31 -12.62 36.82
C VAL A 567 -8.96 -13.89 37.35
#